data_AF-A0A6N4UUD7-F1
#
_entry.id   AF-A0A6N4UUD7-F1
#
_cell.length_a   1.000
_cell.length_b   1.000
_cell.length_c   1.000
_cell.angle_alpha   90.00
_cell.angle_beta   90.00
_cell.angle_gamma   90.00
#
_symmetry.space_group_name_H-M   'P 1'
#
loop_
_entity.id
_entity.type
_entity.pdbx_description
1 polymer ?
#
loop_
_entity_poly.entity_id
_entity_poly.type
_entity_poly.pdbx_seq_one_letter_code
_entity_poly.pdbx_strand_id
1 'polypeptide(L)'
;MTTNFREQVQATVGPLLDELGFAFDGYDDSPDRGGSRHIVYYRSGDCKVQIYTSSREGEVNCMIAPLAAPNEFGMRADKWQYFTRFAKRPDLPLEELMQAARAEYESYSNPLEWVRDRIANNYERAHAGILEMYGNP
;
A
#
# COMPACT_ATOMS: atom_id res chain seq x y z
N MET A 1 -3.34 -20.93 14.74
CA MET A 1 -1.99 -20.36 14.56
C MET A 1 -2.18 -19.02 13.88
N THR A 2 -1.93 -17.92 14.60
CA THR A 2 -2.03 -16.56 14.06
C THR A 2 -0.73 -16.30 13.31
N THR A 3 -0.73 -16.56 12.00
CA THR A 3 0.42 -16.27 11.13
C THR A 3 0.76 -14.79 11.25
N ASN A 4 2.03 -14.44 11.46
CA ASN A 4 2.44 -13.04 11.64
C ASN A 4 2.10 -12.25 10.36
N PHE A 5 1.52 -11.04 10.48
CA PHE A 5 1.12 -10.23 9.32
C PHE A 5 2.26 -10.06 8.31
N ARG A 6 3.49 -9.87 8.79
CA ARG A 6 4.69 -9.79 7.96
C ARG A 6 4.90 -11.05 7.11
N GLU A 7 4.75 -12.23 7.70
CA GLU A 7 4.94 -13.50 6.99
C GLU A 7 3.91 -13.66 5.87
N GLN A 8 2.66 -13.25 6.14
CA GLN A 8 1.60 -13.26 5.13
C GLN A 8 1.90 -12.27 4.00
N VAL A 9 2.33 -11.04 4.33
CA VAL A 9 2.74 -10.04 3.33
C VAL A 9 3.89 -10.58 2.48
N GLN A 10 4.91 -11.16 3.11
CA GLN A 10 6.07 -11.70 2.41
C GLN A 10 5.69 -12.88 1.50
N ALA A 11 4.76 -13.74 1.91
CA ALA A 11 4.32 -14.87 1.11
C ALA A 11 3.41 -14.47 -0.06
N THR A 12 2.54 -13.48 0.12
CA THR A 12 1.51 -13.11 -0.88
C THR A 12 1.95 -11.97 -1.80
N VAL A 13 2.56 -10.93 -1.24
CA VAL A 13 2.92 -9.70 -1.97
C VAL A 13 4.41 -9.60 -2.25
N GLY A 14 5.25 -10.23 -1.40
CA GLY A 14 6.71 -10.25 -1.53
C GLY A 14 7.22 -10.59 -2.93
N PRO A 15 6.78 -11.69 -3.58
CA PRO A 15 7.27 -12.06 -4.91
C PRO A 15 7.06 -10.97 -5.97
N LEU A 16 5.90 -10.31 -5.96
CA LEU A 16 5.63 -9.19 -6.88
C LEU A 16 6.56 -8.01 -6.60
N LEU A 17 6.78 -7.69 -5.33
CA LEU A 17 7.67 -6.59 -4.96
C LEU A 17 9.12 -6.87 -5.33
N ASP A 18 9.58 -8.11 -5.17
CA ASP A 18 10.91 -8.54 -5.60
C ASP A 18 11.07 -8.40 -7.13
N GLU A 19 10.06 -8.80 -7.91
CA GLU A 19 10.02 -8.60 -9.38
C GLU A 19 10.08 -7.12 -9.78
N LEU A 20 9.44 -6.25 -9.00
CA LEU A 20 9.46 -4.79 -9.19
C LEU A 20 10.75 -4.13 -8.65
N GLY A 21 11.70 -4.91 -8.14
CA GLY A 21 12.99 -4.41 -7.65
C GLY A 21 12.95 -3.80 -6.25
N PHE A 22 11.93 -4.12 -5.46
CA PHE A 22 11.86 -3.76 -4.05
C PHE A 22 12.56 -4.80 -3.18
N ALA A 23 13.09 -4.33 -2.05
CA ALA A 23 13.60 -5.15 -0.97
C ALA A 23 12.93 -4.74 0.34
N PHE A 24 12.85 -5.66 1.29
CA PHE A 24 12.34 -5.40 2.63
C PHE A 24 13.13 -4.28 3.34
N ASP A 25 12.41 -3.30 3.90
CA ASP A 25 12.95 -2.09 4.55
C ASP A 25 12.52 -1.95 6.02
N GLY A 26 11.92 -3.00 6.60
CA GLY A 26 11.50 -3.05 7.99
C GLY A 26 9.99 -3.19 8.20
N TYR A 27 9.58 -3.09 9.44
CA TYR A 27 8.19 -3.22 9.86
C TYR A 27 7.91 -2.38 11.11
N ASP A 28 6.65 -2.03 11.34
CA ASP A 28 6.17 -1.37 12.55
C ASP A 28 4.91 -2.09 13.04
N ASP A 29 5.04 -2.78 14.18
CA ASP A 29 3.95 -3.47 14.90
C ASP A 29 3.50 -2.68 16.14
N SER A 30 3.90 -1.40 16.25
CA SER A 30 3.50 -0.57 17.37
C SER A 30 1.98 -0.36 17.36
N PRO A 31 1.30 -0.61 18.48
CA PRO A 31 -0.14 -0.42 18.57
C PRO A 31 -0.50 1.05 18.35
N ASP A 32 -1.62 1.29 17.69
CA ASP A 32 -2.17 2.64 17.58
C ASP A 32 -3.05 2.95 18.80
N ARG A 33 -3.34 4.23 19.08
CA ARG A 33 -4.21 4.60 20.21
C ARG A 33 -5.59 3.95 20.05
N GLY A 34 -5.80 2.84 20.75
CA GLY A 34 -7.05 2.08 20.76
C GLY A 34 -7.20 1.01 19.67
N GLY A 35 -6.11 0.54 19.03
CA GLY A 35 -6.21 -0.49 17.99
C GLY A 35 -4.90 -1.20 17.66
N SER A 36 -4.99 -2.33 16.95
CA SER A 36 -3.82 -3.00 16.39
C SER A 36 -3.51 -2.45 15.00
N ARG A 37 -2.21 -2.28 14.74
CA ARG A 37 -1.68 -1.84 13.46
C ARG A 37 -0.41 -2.60 13.18
N HIS A 38 -0.27 -3.08 11.96
CA HIS A 38 0.94 -3.72 11.48
C HIS A 38 1.29 -3.12 10.13
N ILE A 39 2.55 -2.73 9.96
CA ILE A 39 3.04 -2.11 8.73
C ILE A 39 4.31 -2.83 8.31
N VAL A 40 4.42 -3.14 7.03
CA VAL A 40 5.63 -3.68 6.40
C VAL A 40 6.09 -2.70 5.34
N TYR A 41 7.37 -2.32 5.40
CA TYR A 41 7.99 -1.38 4.48
C TYR A 41 8.89 -2.12 3.49
N TYR A 42 8.88 -1.63 2.26
CA TYR A 42 9.72 -2.07 1.15
C TYR A 42 10.34 -0.84 0.48
N ARG A 43 11.58 -0.98 0.00
CA ARG A 43 12.34 0.07 -0.69
C ARG A 43 12.84 -0.43 -2.04
N SER A 44 12.75 0.41 -3.07
CA SER A 44 13.44 0.20 -4.36
C SER A 44 14.64 1.15 -4.46
N GLY A 45 15.19 1.31 -5.67
CA GLY A 45 16.23 2.29 -5.95
C GLY A 45 15.76 3.76 -5.89
N ASP A 46 14.46 4.03 -5.98
CA ASP A 46 13.93 5.38 -6.17
C ASP A 46 12.62 5.69 -5.41
N CYS A 47 11.96 4.69 -4.83
CA CYS A 47 10.74 4.86 -4.05
C CYS A 47 10.62 3.82 -2.93
N LYS A 48 9.55 3.95 -2.13
CA LYS A 48 9.18 3.04 -1.06
C LYS A 48 7.72 2.65 -1.17
N VAL A 49 7.40 1.46 -0.69
CA VAL A 49 6.05 0.94 -0.56
C VAL A 49 5.82 0.52 0.89
N GLN A 50 4.65 0.84 1.43
CA GLN A 50 4.18 0.27 2.68
C GLN A 50 2.93 -0.56 2.44
N ILE A 51 2.82 -1.68 3.15
CA ILE A 51 1.63 -2.52 3.23
C ILE A 51 1.23 -2.58 4.68
N TYR A 52 -0.03 -2.30 4.99
CA TYR A 52 -0.48 -2.22 6.37
C TYR A 52 -1.85 -2.82 6.58
N THR A 53 -2.11 -3.20 7.83
CA THR A 53 -3.45 -3.46 8.36
C THR A 53 -3.69 -2.55 9.55
N SER A 54 -4.90 -2.03 9.68
CA SER A 54 -5.32 -1.17 10.79
C SER A 54 -6.71 -1.57 11.24
N SER A 55 -6.87 -1.92 12.53
CA SER A 55 -8.18 -2.26 13.08
C SER A 55 -9.16 -1.08 13.04
N ARG A 56 -8.66 0.15 12.93
CA ARG A 56 -9.48 1.38 12.84
C ARG A 56 -10.04 1.59 11.44
N GLU A 57 -9.24 1.31 10.42
CA GLU A 57 -9.67 1.42 9.02
C GLU A 57 -10.42 0.16 8.58
N GLY A 58 -10.25 -0.96 9.30
CA GLY A 58 -10.93 -2.22 8.99
C GLY A 58 -10.44 -2.89 7.71
N GLU A 59 -9.34 -2.40 7.12
CA GLU A 59 -8.82 -2.89 5.84
C GLU A 59 -7.30 -3.13 5.87
N VAL A 60 -6.87 -3.99 4.95
CA VAL A 60 -5.47 -4.15 4.54
C VAL A 60 -5.26 -3.31 3.29
N ASN A 61 -4.26 -2.44 3.26
CA ASN A 61 -4.03 -1.53 2.14
C ASN A 61 -2.54 -1.22 1.92
N CYS A 62 -2.23 -0.46 0.87
CA CYS A 62 -0.87 -0.10 0.46
C CYS A 62 -0.74 1.36 0.04
N MET A 63 0.46 1.92 0.24
CA MET A 63 0.83 3.28 -0.16
C MET A 63 2.25 3.28 -0.74
N ILE A 64 2.54 4.29 -1.57
CA ILE A 64 3.85 4.55 -2.18
C ILE A 64 4.38 5.91 -1.72
N ALA A 65 5.70 6.04 -1.58
CA ALA A 65 6.36 7.28 -1.19
C ALA A 65 7.72 7.44 -1.91
N PRO A 66 8.27 8.66 -1.98
CA PRO A 66 9.65 8.86 -2.45
C PRO A 66 10.65 8.18 -1.52
N LEU A 67 11.84 7.83 -2.05
CA LEU A 67 12.87 7.11 -1.30
C LEU A 67 13.27 7.80 0.02
N ALA A 68 13.30 9.13 0.03
CA ALA A 68 13.67 9.93 1.20
C ALA A 68 12.57 10.02 2.28
N ALA A 69 11.39 9.45 2.05
CA ALA A 69 10.34 9.43 3.07
C ALA A 69 10.75 8.54 4.26
N PRO A 70 10.49 9.00 5.50
CA PRO A 70 10.70 8.16 6.68
C PRO A 70 9.69 7.01 6.71
N ASN A 71 10.07 5.91 7.38
CA ASN A 71 9.21 4.75 7.60
C ASN A 71 8.22 5.07 8.72
N GLU A 72 7.21 5.84 8.37
CA GLU A 72 6.11 6.27 9.22
C GLU A 72 4.79 5.82 8.61
N PHE A 73 3.76 5.72 9.45
CA PHE A 73 2.44 5.32 8.97
C PHE A 73 1.89 6.37 7.99
N GLY A 74 1.81 6.01 6.71
CA GLY A 74 1.48 6.91 5.61
C GLY A 74 0.22 7.76 5.76
N MET A 75 -0.81 7.29 6.47
CA MET A 75 -2.00 8.13 6.75
C MET A 75 -1.70 9.35 7.63
N ARG A 76 -0.56 9.37 8.31
CA ARG A 76 -0.10 10.48 9.17
C ARG A 76 1.13 11.19 8.62
N ALA A 77 1.63 10.76 7.46
CA ALA A 77 2.90 11.23 6.91
C ALA A 77 2.69 11.79 5.50
N ASP A 78 3.10 13.05 5.31
CA ASP A 78 2.72 13.87 4.14
C ASP A 78 3.14 13.29 2.78
N LYS A 79 4.21 12.50 2.76
CA LYS A 79 4.82 12.02 1.50
C LYS A 79 4.26 10.69 1.01
N TRP A 80 3.49 9.98 1.83
CA TRP A 80 2.89 8.71 1.44
C TRP A 80 1.58 8.94 0.69
N GLN A 81 1.41 8.26 -0.44
CA GLN A 81 0.26 8.42 -1.32
C GLN A 81 -0.35 7.05 -1.63
N TYR A 82 -1.68 6.99 -1.71
CA TYR A 82 -2.34 5.79 -2.22
C TYR A 82 -1.98 5.56 -3.69
N PHE A 83 -1.77 4.29 -4.08
CA PHE A 83 -1.50 3.91 -5.47
C PHE A 83 -2.57 4.46 -6.45
N THR A 84 -3.83 4.47 -6.02
CA THR A 84 -4.96 4.95 -6.83
C THR A 84 -5.01 6.48 -6.99
N ARG A 85 -4.18 7.25 -6.28
CA ARG A 85 -4.10 8.71 -6.47
C ARG A 85 -3.73 9.07 -7.91
N PHE A 86 -2.92 8.23 -8.54
CA PHE A 86 -2.39 8.44 -9.90
C PHE A 86 -3.15 7.64 -10.96
N ALA A 87 -4.19 6.91 -10.54
CA ALA A 87 -5.08 6.21 -11.46
C ALA A 87 -6.06 7.21 -12.10
N LYS A 88 -6.42 6.96 -13.36
CA LYS A 88 -7.50 7.71 -14.02
C LYS A 88 -8.79 7.43 -13.26
N ARG A 89 -9.39 8.47 -12.66
CA ARG A 89 -10.70 8.34 -12.03
C ARG A 89 -11.74 7.95 -13.09
N PRO A 90 -12.52 6.89 -12.86
CA PRO A 90 -13.70 6.64 -13.68
C PRO A 90 -14.63 7.84 -13.61
N ASP A 91 -15.28 8.17 -14.73
CA ASP A 91 -16.29 9.23 -14.80
C ASP A 91 -17.61 8.72 -14.23
N LEU A 92 -17.59 8.42 -12.92
CA LEU A 92 -18.72 7.91 -12.15
C LEU A 92 -18.97 8.81 -10.94
N PRO A 93 -20.23 8.91 -10.47
CA PRO A 93 -20.54 9.55 -9.20
C PRO A 93 -19.73 8.95 -8.05
N LEU A 94 -19.39 9.77 -7.05
CA LEU A 94 -18.58 9.34 -5.90
C LEU A 94 -19.18 8.12 -5.17
N GLU A 95 -20.50 8.09 -5.04
CA GLU A 95 -21.21 6.97 -4.39
C GLU A 95 -21.02 5.66 -5.16
N GLU A 96 -21.17 5.70 -6.49
CA GLU A 96 -20.96 4.52 -7.34
C GLU A 96 -19.51 4.04 -7.32
N LEU A 97 -18.55 4.97 -7.27
CA LEU A 97 -17.13 4.64 -7.10
C LEU A 97 -16.86 3.93 -5.77
N MET A 98 -17.46 4.39 -4.68
CA MET A 98 -17.30 3.77 -3.37
C MET A 98 -17.91 2.37 -3.33
N GLN A 99 -19.09 2.18 -3.94
CA GLN A 99 -19.72 0.86 -4.02
C GLN A 99 -18.91 -0.12 -4.88
N ALA A 100 -18.39 0.33 -6.02
CA ALA A 100 -17.55 -0.50 -6.88
C ALA A 100 -16.26 -0.92 -6.18
N ALA A 101 -15.56 0.03 -5.53
CA ALA A 101 -14.33 -0.27 -4.79
C ALA A 101 -14.56 -1.23 -3.62
N ARG A 102 -15.70 -1.09 -2.92
CA ARG A 102 -16.09 -1.99 -1.85
C ARG A 102 -16.42 -3.39 -2.37
N ALA A 103 -17.21 -3.49 -3.43
CA ALA A 103 -17.57 -4.77 -4.04
C ALA A 103 -16.34 -5.50 -4.60
N GLU A 104 -15.39 -4.76 -5.19
CA GLU A 104 -14.10 -5.31 -5.60
C GLU A 104 -13.33 -5.87 -4.39
N TYR A 105 -13.15 -5.08 -3.33
CA TYR A 105 -12.47 -5.53 -2.11
C TYR A 105 -13.14 -6.77 -1.49
N GLU A 106 -14.46 -6.76 -1.37
CA GLU A 106 -15.25 -7.87 -0.80
C GLU A 106 -15.27 -9.13 -1.69
N SER A 107 -14.89 -9.01 -2.98
CA SER A 107 -14.78 -10.17 -3.88
C SER A 107 -13.54 -11.03 -3.63
N TYR A 108 -12.53 -10.47 -2.94
CA TYR A 108 -11.31 -11.20 -2.61
C TYR A 108 -11.46 -11.94 -1.28
N SER A 109 -11.18 -13.26 -1.31
CA SER A 109 -11.12 -14.08 -0.10
C SER A 109 -9.94 -13.72 0.81
N ASN A 110 -8.89 -13.11 0.26
CA ASN A 110 -7.71 -12.66 0.98
C ASN A 110 -7.39 -11.19 0.65
N PRO A 111 -7.50 -10.26 1.62
CA PRO A 111 -7.18 -8.85 1.40
C PRO A 111 -5.76 -8.58 0.89
N LEU A 112 -4.79 -9.46 1.17
CA LEU A 112 -3.42 -9.30 0.66
C LEU A 112 -3.31 -9.61 -0.84
N GLU A 113 -4.15 -10.47 -1.38
CA GLU A 113 -4.21 -10.72 -2.82
C GLU A 113 -4.78 -9.50 -3.54
N TRP A 114 -5.80 -8.86 -2.96
CA TRP A 114 -6.30 -7.58 -3.46
C TRP A 114 -5.23 -6.48 -3.43
N VAL A 115 -4.44 -6.39 -2.34
CA VAL A 115 -3.30 -5.46 -2.28
C VAL A 115 -2.26 -5.76 -3.36
N ARG A 116 -1.91 -7.03 -3.57
CA ARG A 116 -0.97 -7.45 -4.61
C ARG A 116 -1.45 -6.97 -6.00
N ASP A 117 -2.70 -7.27 -6.34
CA ASP A 117 -3.27 -6.91 -7.65
C ASP A 117 -3.39 -5.39 -7.79
N ARG A 118 -3.74 -4.67 -6.71
CA ARG A 118 -3.77 -3.21 -6.68
C ARG A 118 -2.40 -2.59 -6.95
N ILE A 119 -1.33 -3.15 -6.37
CA ILE A 119 0.05 -2.73 -6.67
C ILE A 119 0.35 -3.02 -8.14
N ALA A 120 0.15 -4.25 -8.62
CA ALA A 120 0.46 -4.63 -9.99
C ALA A 120 -0.24 -3.74 -11.03
N ASN A 121 -1.52 -3.44 -10.81
CA ASN A 121 -2.35 -2.67 -11.76
C ASN A 121 -2.03 -1.16 -11.77
N ASN A 122 -1.42 -0.63 -10.71
CA ASN A 122 -1.23 0.83 -10.53
C ASN A 122 0.22 1.25 -10.40
N TYR A 123 1.17 0.32 -10.25
CA TYR A 123 2.56 0.62 -9.91
C TYR A 123 3.20 1.60 -10.88
N GLU A 124 3.13 1.36 -12.19
CA GLU A 124 3.78 2.24 -13.17
C GLU A 124 3.31 3.70 -13.06
N ARG A 125 2.00 3.91 -12.92
CA ARG A 125 1.43 5.27 -12.78
C ARG A 125 1.77 5.90 -11.44
N ALA A 126 1.71 5.10 -10.37
CA ALA A 126 1.99 5.58 -9.03
C ALA A 126 3.47 5.94 -8.87
N HIS A 127 4.36 5.11 -9.42
CA HIS A 127 5.80 5.33 -9.50
C HIS A 127 6.12 6.61 -10.28
N ALA A 128 5.61 6.73 -11.51
CA ALA A 128 5.79 7.93 -12.32
C ALA A 128 5.30 9.20 -11.61
N GLY A 129 4.14 9.13 -10.96
CA GLY A 129 3.59 10.26 -10.21
C GLY A 129 4.39 10.64 -8.97
N ILE A 130 4.97 9.67 -8.26
CA ILE A 130 5.87 9.95 -7.12
C ILE A 130 7.18 10.59 -7.62
N LEU A 131 7.76 10.11 -8.73
CA LEU A 131 8.95 10.70 -9.32
C LEU A 131 8.69 12.09 -9.88
N GLU A 132 7.54 12.35 -10.48
CA GLU A 132 7.17 13.69 -10.96
C GLU A 132 6.99 14.66 -9.78
N MET A 133 6.32 14.24 -8.70
CA MET A 133 6.05 15.12 -7.56
C MET A 133 7.27 15.36 -6.67
N TYR A 134 8.18 14.39 -6.55
CA TYR A 134 9.25 14.40 -5.54
C TYR A 134 10.64 14.04 -6.08
N GLY A 135 10.78 13.71 -7.36
CA GLY A 135 12.02 13.23 -7.97
C GLY A 135 13.01 14.33 -8.39
N ASN A 136 12.77 15.59 -8.04
CA ASN A 136 13.79 16.63 -8.20
C ASN A 136 14.65 16.77 -6.93
N PRO A 137 15.99 16.69 -7.05
CA PRO A 137 16.93 16.87 -5.94
C PRO A 137 16.94 18.30 -5.38
#